data_AF-A0A5S9IQW3-F1
#
_entry.id   AF-A0A5S9IQW3-F1
#
_cell.length_a   1.000
_cell.length_b   1.000
_cell.length_c   1.000
_cell.angle_alpha   90.00
_cell.angle_beta   90.00
_cell.angle_gamma   90.00
#
_symmetry.space_group_name_H-M   'P 1'
#
loop_
_entity.id
_entity.type
_entity.pdbx_description
1 polymer ?
#
loop_
_entity_poly.entity_id
_entity_poly.type
_entity_poly.pdbx_seq_one_letter_code
_entity_poly.pdbx_strand_id
1 'polypeptide(L)'
;MKIAIFALSLIVSIGLYRLGCFFAKSNKKTVVCLAILSLTICFVLEILRVYRAWLAALVPIDIAVYMEKGAFVPFAVFFFAICSKSVSSKFTEKALHGICFLAIGYMCVYSSWMIMPVVKCGNFKIVDSVCIQSTPTTCGPACLTTIARFHGLKTTEQQMAHLSHTTNVWGTTSLRMLKAMRDFLTPQKRLFSASVHYTDWEGLQKISKPCIVNTEYSTYVNHVMVLFAIENGRVVLGDPLEGRIYLSKNRFMRMWTTEVITFNIK
;
A
#
# COMPACT_ATOMS: atom_id res chain seq x y z
N MET A 1 0.43 -10.79 14.87
CA MET A 1 0.35 -11.10 13.41
C MET A 1 1.41 -10.37 12.59
N LYS A 2 1.41 -9.02 12.50
CA LYS A 2 2.36 -8.24 11.66
C LYS A 2 3.85 -8.60 11.84
N ILE A 3 4.31 -8.61 13.09
CA ILE A 3 5.70 -8.95 13.44
C ILE A 3 6.05 -10.38 12.98
N ALA A 4 5.13 -11.33 13.12
CA ALA A 4 5.34 -12.70 12.66
C ALA A 4 5.46 -12.77 11.13
N ILE A 5 4.67 -11.99 10.38
CA ILE A 5 4.77 -11.92 8.91
C ILE A 5 6.08 -11.28 8.46
N PHE A 6 6.55 -10.24 9.16
CA PHE A 6 7.87 -9.66 8.93
C PHE A 6 8.99 -10.70 9.14
N ALA A 7 8.96 -11.39 10.29
CA ALA A 7 9.94 -12.44 10.60
C ALA A 7 9.89 -13.58 9.57
N LEU A 8 8.68 -14.02 9.18
CA LEU A 8 8.49 -15.04 8.16
C LEU A 8 9.09 -14.61 6.82
N SER A 9 8.86 -13.37 6.39
CA SER A 9 9.42 -12.83 5.14
C SER A 9 10.95 -12.82 5.15
N LEU A 10 11.56 -12.51 6.30
CA LEU A 10 13.01 -12.58 6.47
C LEU A 10 13.52 -14.03 6.42
N ILE A 11 12.87 -14.94 7.15
CA ILE A 11 13.22 -16.38 7.16
C ILE A 11 13.11 -16.96 5.74
N VAL A 12 12.02 -16.68 5.03
CA VAL A 12 11.81 -17.15 3.65
C VAL A 12 12.87 -16.58 2.71
N SER A 13 13.22 -15.30 2.83
CA SER A 13 14.26 -14.69 2.01
C SER A 13 15.64 -15.32 2.24
N ILE A 14 16.00 -15.59 3.50
CA ILE A 14 17.26 -16.25 3.86
C ILE A 14 17.25 -17.71 3.41
N GLY A 15 16.13 -18.41 3.58
CA GLY A 15 15.96 -19.80 3.13
C GLY A 15 16.12 -19.93 1.62
N LEU A 16 15.45 -19.05 0.86
CA LEU A 16 15.56 -19.01 -0.60
C LEU A 16 16.95 -18.58 -1.07
N TYR A 17 17.64 -17.68 -0.36
CA TYR A 17 19.05 -17.40 -0.64
C TYR A 17 19.91 -18.68 -0.56
N ARG A 18 19.78 -19.44 0.54
CA ARG A 18 20.53 -20.69 0.74
C ARG A 18 20.18 -21.74 -0.31
N LEU A 19 18.89 -21.86 -0.64
CA LEU A 19 18.39 -22.79 -1.66
C LEU A 19 18.91 -22.42 -3.05
N GLY A 20 18.93 -21.12 -3.40
CA GLY A 20 19.50 -20.62 -4.65
C GLY A 20 20.99 -20.96 -4.76
N CYS A 21 21.77 -20.72 -3.71
CA CYS A 21 23.19 -21.11 -3.66
C CYS A 21 23.43 -22.62 -3.81
N PHE A 22 22.51 -23.44 -3.30
CA PHE A 22 22.55 -24.89 -3.47
C PHE A 22 22.30 -25.28 -4.93
N PHE A 23 21.22 -24.78 -5.53
CA PHE A 23 20.88 -25.07 -6.93
C PHE A 23 21.81 -24.42 -7.95
N ALA A 24 22.56 -23.39 -7.59
CA ALA A 24 23.56 -22.76 -8.46
C ALA A 24 24.63 -23.76 -8.95
N LYS A 25 24.82 -24.88 -8.25
CA LYS A 25 25.76 -25.96 -8.60
C LYS A 25 25.12 -27.06 -9.47
N SER A 26 23.83 -26.94 -9.79
CA SER A 26 23.10 -27.92 -10.60
C SER A 26 23.43 -27.80 -12.09
N ASN A 27 22.91 -28.72 -12.90
CA ASN A 27 23.08 -28.63 -14.36
C ASN A 27 22.42 -27.36 -14.95
N LYS A 28 22.91 -26.93 -16.11
CA LYS A 28 22.48 -25.69 -16.79
C LYS A 28 20.97 -25.63 -17.02
N LYS A 29 20.32 -26.74 -17.40
CA LYS A 29 18.87 -26.76 -17.67
C LYS A 29 18.08 -26.44 -16.40
N THR A 30 18.44 -27.05 -15.27
CA THR A 30 17.81 -26.81 -13.97
C THR A 30 17.96 -25.35 -13.53
N VAL A 31 19.18 -24.80 -13.63
CA VAL A 31 19.45 -23.40 -13.27
C VAL A 31 18.59 -22.45 -14.12
N VAL A 32 18.56 -22.64 -15.43
CA VAL A 32 17.77 -21.80 -16.34
C VAL A 32 16.27 -21.88 -16.05
N CYS A 33 15.71 -23.08 -15.87
CA CYS A 33 14.28 -23.22 -15.55
C CYS A 33 13.91 -22.51 -14.24
N LEU A 34 14.69 -22.70 -13.18
CA LEU A 34 14.44 -22.08 -11.87
C LEU A 34 14.65 -20.56 -11.90
N ALA A 35 15.62 -20.07 -12.69
CA ALA A 35 15.81 -18.64 -12.91
C ALA A 35 14.60 -18.02 -13.64
N ILE A 36 14.10 -18.66 -14.71
CA ILE A 36 12.91 -18.19 -15.43
C ILE A 36 11.69 -18.19 -14.52
N LEU A 37 11.47 -19.26 -13.76
CA LEU A 37 10.35 -19.35 -12.82
C LEU A 37 10.39 -18.23 -11.77
N SER A 38 11.53 -18.05 -11.11
CA SER A 38 11.68 -17.00 -10.08
C SER A 38 11.53 -15.59 -10.63
N LEU A 39 12.09 -15.31 -11.82
CA LEU A 39 11.92 -14.03 -12.49
C LEU A 39 10.46 -13.79 -12.89
N THR A 40 9.76 -14.83 -13.35
CA THR A 40 8.33 -14.75 -13.70
C THR A 40 7.49 -14.40 -12.48
N ILE A 41 7.75 -15.06 -11.35
CA ILE A 41 7.06 -14.75 -10.07
C ILE A 41 7.36 -13.31 -9.63
N CYS A 42 8.63 -12.86 -9.72
CA CYS A 42 8.98 -11.46 -9.43
C CYS A 42 8.18 -10.48 -10.28
N PHE A 43 8.12 -10.73 -11.59
CA PHE A 43 7.43 -9.86 -12.53
C PHE A 43 5.92 -9.81 -12.26
N VAL A 44 5.28 -10.94 -12.01
CA VAL A 44 3.85 -11.00 -11.64
C VAL A 44 3.59 -10.24 -10.34
N LEU A 45 4.42 -10.43 -9.32
CA LEU A 45 4.27 -9.72 -8.04
C LEU A 45 4.47 -8.20 -8.19
N GLU A 46 5.40 -7.76 -9.05
CA GLU A 46 5.60 -6.34 -9.36
C GLU A 46 4.42 -5.75 -10.15
N ILE A 47 3.85 -6.49 -11.09
CA ILE A 47 2.60 -6.07 -11.78
C ILE A 47 1.48 -5.91 -10.76
N LEU A 48 1.26 -6.88 -9.86
CA LEU A 48 0.23 -6.80 -8.82
C LEU A 48 0.50 -5.65 -7.85
N ARG A 49 1.77 -5.33 -7.58
CA ARG A 49 2.17 -4.19 -6.76
C ARG A 49 1.81 -2.85 -7.40
N VAL A 50 2.02 -2.72 -8.70
CA VAL A 50 1.69 -1.52 -9.49
C VAL A 50 0.17 -1.39 -9.63
N TYR A 51 -0.51 -2.47 -10.00
CA TYR A 51 -1.96 -2.52 -10.17
C TYR A 51 -2.63 -3.05 -8.90
N ARG A 52 -2.59 -2.27 -7.81
CA ARG A 52 -3.10 -2.69 -6.48
C ARG A 52 -4.56 -3.11 -6.48
N ALA A 53 -5.36 -2.57 -7.39
CA ALA A 53 -6.75 -2.99 -7.61
C ALA A 53 -6.84 -4.50 -7.93
N TRP A 54 -5.93 -5.02 -8.75
CA TRP A 54 -5.88 -6.45 -9.07
C TRP A 54 -5.41 -7.28 -7.88
N LEU A 55 -4.42 -6.78 -7.13
CA LEU A 55 -3.98 -7.44 -5.90
C LEU A 55 -5.14 -7.57 -4.89
N ALA A 56 -5.93 -6.50 -4.70
CA ALA A 56 -7.10 -6.52 -3.81
C ALA A 56 -8.23 -7.45 -4.30
N ALA A 57 -8.35 -7.66 -5.61
CA ALA A 57 -9.36 -8.53 -6.20
C ALA A 57 -8.97 -10.01 -6.15
N LEU A 58 -7.69 -10.32 -6.30
CA LEU A 58 -7.18 -11.71 -6.40
C LEU A 58 -6.76 -12.29 -5.05
N VAL A 59 -6.36 -11.45 -4.10
CA VAL A 59 -5.81 -11.88 -2.81
C VAL A 59 -6.67 -11.31 -1.68
N PRO A 60 -7.09 -12.13 -0.69
CA PRO A 60 -7.79 -11.63 0.48
C PRO A 60 -7.04 -10.44 1.11
N ILE A 61 -7.78 -9.38 1.45
CA ILE A 61 -7.17 -8.12 1.91
C ILE A 61 -6.30 -8.30 3.17
N ASP A 62 -6.57 -9.32 4.00
CA ASP A 62 -5.74 -9.70 5.16
C ASP A 62 -4.33 -10.13 4.78
N ILE A 63 -4.12 -10.63 3.56
CA ILE A 63 -2.83 -11.05 3.03
C ILE A 63 -2.26 -9.95 2.13
N ALA A 64 -3.10 -9.36 1.27
CA ALA A 64 -2.70 -8.37 0.27
C ALA A 64 -1.94 -7.16 0.88
N VAL A 65 -2.34 -6.69 2.07
CA VAL A 65 -1.66 -5.58 2.77
C VAL A 65 -0.19 -5.84 3.09
N TYR A 66 0.21 -7.11 3.21
CA TYR A 66 1.59 -7.49 3.48
C TYR A 66 2.41 -7.70 2.21
N MET A 67 1.76 -7.78 1.05
CA MET A 67 2.42 -8.03 -0.24
C MET A 67 2.87 -6.74 -0.94
N GLU A 68 2.29 -5.59 -0.62
CA GLU A 68 2.42 -4.31 -1.36
C GLU A 68 3.84 -3.78 -1.57
N LYS A 69 4.86 -4.19 -0.80
CA LYS A 69 6.20 -3.58 -0.90
C LYS A 69 7.38 -4.56 -0.91
N GLY A 70 7.17 -5.82 -0.50
CA GLY A 70 8.27 -6.74 -0.24
C GLY A 70 8.08 -8.17 -0.77
N ALA A 71 6.90 -8.53 -1.28
CA ALA A 71 6.60 -9.92 -1.63
C ALA A 71 7.50 -10.50 -2.75
N PHE A 72 8.02 -9.66 -3.65
CA PHE A 72 8.90 -10.10 -4.73
C PHE A 72 10.32 -10.43 -4.25
N VAL A 73 10.77 -9.85 -3.13
CA VAL A 73 12.17 -9.89 -2.69
C VAL A 73 12.69 -11.31 -2.47
N PRO A 74 11.97 -12.23 -1.79
CA PRO A 74 12.46 -13.59 -1.62
C PRO A 74 12.78 -14.30 -2.96
N PHE A 75 11.98 -14.02 -4.00
CA PHE A 75 12.18 -14.59 -5.33
C PHE A 75 13.32 -13.91 -6.11
N ALA A 76 13.49 -12.60 -5.94
CA ALA A 76 14.63 -11.88 -6.50
C ALA A 76 15.96 -12.37 -5.88
N VAL A 77 15.96 -12.57 -4.56
CA VAL A 77 17.10 -13.15 -3.82
C VAL A 77 17.41 -14.55 -4.31
N PHE A 78 16.38 -15.39 -4.52
CA PHE A 78 16.56 -16.72 -5.11
C PHE A 78 17.18 -16.64 -6.51
N PHE A 79 16.66 -15.77 -7.37
CA PHE A 79 17.14 -15.57 -8.74
C PHE A 79 18.62 -15.18 -8.79
N PHE A 80 19.03 -14.17 -8.03
CA PHE A 80 20.43 -13.75 -8.03
C PHE A 80 21.34 -14.81 -7.40
N ALA A 81 20.88 -15.51 -6.36
CA ALA A 81 21.64 -16.60 -5.75
C ALA A 81 21.83 -17.80 -6.68
N ILE A 82 20.80 -18.21 -7.44
CA ILE A 82 20.91 -19.36 -8.36
C ILE A 82 21.77 -19.03 -9.59
N CYS A 83 21.74 -17.79 -10.07
CA CYS A 83 22.58 -17.35 -11.18
C CYS A 83 24.05 -17.07 -10.78
N SER A 84 24.38 -17.04 -9.49
CA SER A 84 25.70 -16.66 -8.97
C SER A 84 26.87 -17.43 -9.57
N LYS A 85 26.71 -18.73 -9.83
CA LYS A 85 27.75 -19.60 -10.43
C LYS A 85 27.74 -19.67 -11.95
N SER A 86 26.78 -19.00 -12.60
CA SER A 86 26.63 -18.98 -14.06
C SER A 86 27.35 -17.80 -14.73
N VAL A 87 27.99 -16.92 -13.96
CA VAL A 87 28.72 -15.75 -14.47
C VAL A 87 30.22 -16.05 -14.63
N SER A 88 30.88 -15.32 -15.52
CA SER A 88 32.28 -15.57 -15.91
C SER A 88 33.33 -15.08 -14.90
N SER A 89 32.99 -14.12 -14.04
CA SER A 89 33.93 -13.46 -13.13
C SER A 89 33.58 -13.68 -11.66
N LYS A 90 34.61 -13.96 -10.83
CA LYS A 90 34.48 -14.02 -9.36
C LYS A 90 33.99 -12.70 -8.76
N PHE A 91 34.30 -11.57 -9.39
CA PHE A 91 33.78 -10.27 -8.95
C PHE A 91 32.26 -10.20 -9.14
N THR A 92 31.77 -10.58 -10.33
CA THR A 92 30.34 -10.61 -10.63
C THR A 92 29.59 -11.60 -9.74
N GLU A 93 30.17 -12.78 -9.48
CA GLU A 93 29.61 -13.74 -8.52
C GLU A 93 29.42 -13.09 -7.13
N LYS A 94 30.47 -12.47 -6.58
CA LYS A 94 30.40 -11.77 -5.29
C LYS A 94 29.40 -10.61 -5.32
N ALA A 95 29.32 -9.87 -6.42
CA ALA A 95 28.38 -8.77 -6.59
C ALA A 95 26.92 -9.27 -6.56
N LEU A 96 26.60 -10.42 -7.17
CA LEU A 96 25.28 -11.03 -7.11
C LEU A 96 24.88 -11.39 -5.68
N HIS A 97 25.80 -11.95 -4.89
CA HIS A 97 25.55 -12.18 -3.46
C HIS A 97 25.36 -10.86 -2.70
N GLY A 98 26.13 -9.82 -3.01
CA GLY A 98 25.94 -8.48 -2.47
C GLY A 98 24.54 -7.93 -2.76
N ILE A 99 24.05 -8.08 -3.99
CA ILE A 99 22.69 -7.69 -4.38
C ILE A 99 21.64 -8.45 -3.57
N CYS A 100 21.82 -9.74 -3.28
CA CYS A 100 20.91 -10.49 -2.41
C CYS A 100 20.80 -9.85 -1.02
N PHE A 101 21.91 -9.48 -0.40
CA PHE A 101 21.90 -8.83 0.92
C PHE A 101 21.29 -7.42 0.87
N LEU A 102 21.57 -6.66 -0.19
CA LEU A 102 20.92 -5.35 -0.41
C LEU A 102 19.40 -5.50 -0.59
N ALA A 103 18.94 -6.52 -1.33
CA ALA A 103 17.52 -6.79 -1.52
C ALA A 103 16.83 -7.17 -0.20
N ILE A 104 17.47 -8.00 0.63
CA ILE A 104 16.97 -8.31 1.99
C ILE A 104 16.92 -7.04 2.84
N GLY A 105 17.96 -6.21 2.80
CA GLY A 105 17.98 -4.91 3.50
C GLY A 105 16.85 -3.98 3.04
N TYR A 106 16.62 -3.89 1.73
CA TYR A 106 15.49 -3.18 1.13
C TYR A 106 14.16 -3.69 1.71
N MET A 107 13.94 -5.01 1.73
CA MET A 107 12.72 -5.59 2.30
C MET A 107 12.55 -5.21 3.76
N CYS A 108 13.60 -5.30 4.58
CA CYS A 108 13.56 -4.90 5.99
C CYS A 108 13.14 -3.45 6.17
N VAL A 109 13.69 -2.53 5.37
CA VAL A 109 13.36 -1.10 5.42
C VAL A 109 11.89 -0.87 5.02
N TYR A 110 11.48 -1.33 3.84
CA TYR A 110 10.13 -1.06 3.32
C TYR A 110 9.02 -1.84 4.02
N SER A 111 9.37 -2.90 4.75
CA SER A 111 8.47 -3.71 5.59
C SER A 111 8.51 -3.33 7.07
N SER A 112 9.37 -2.38 7.47
CA SER A 112 9.56 -1.99 8.87
C SER A 112 8.29 -1.48 9.55
N TRP A 113 7.31 -0.98 8.79
CA TRP A 113 5.99 -0.62 9.31
C TRP A 113 5.31 -1.75 10.10
N MET A 114 5.65 -3.02 9.83
CA MET A 114 5.10 -4.19 10.53
C MET A 114 5.61 -4.36 11.96
N ILE A 115 6.79 -3.81 12.26
CA ILE A 115 7.44 -3.87 13.58
C ILE A 115 7.43 -2.53 14.31
N MET A 116 7.14 -1.44 13.59
CA MET A 116 7.02 -0.11 14.17
C MET A 116 5.72 0.07 14.95
N PRO A 117 5.73 0.89 16.01
CA PRO A 117 4.51 1.26 16.70
C PRO A 117 3.61 2.12 15.82
N VAL A 118 2.31 2.09 16.11
CA VAL A 118 1.35 3.00 15.49
C VAL A 118 1.67 4.43 15.91
N VAL A 119 1.53 5.38 14.99
CA VAL A 119 1.63 6.81 15.27
C VAL A 119 0.68 7.22 16.41
N LYS A 120 1.20 8.05 17.32
CA LYS A 120 0.40 8.73 18.34
C LYS A 120 -0.15 10.02 17.74
N CYS A 121 -1.46 10.06 17.52
CA CYS A 121 -2.16 11.25 17.09
C CYS A 121 -2.18 12.31 18.19
N GLY A 122 -2.22 13.57 17.77
CA GLY A 122 -2.48 14.72 18.64
C GLY A 122 -3.97 14.89 18.93
N ASN A 123 -4.38 16.14 19.16
CA ASN A 123 -5.77 16.45 19.50
C ASN A 123 -6.70 16.20 18.30
N PHE A 124 -7.72 15.38 18.52
CA PHE A 124 -8.76 15.12 17.54
C PHE A 124 -9.54 16.40 17.22
N LYS A 125 -9.59 16.78 15.94
CA LYS A 125 -10.21 18.00 15.47
C LYS A 125 -11.06 17.73 14.23
N ILE A 126 -12.28 18.27 14.22
CA ILE A 126 -13.15 18.31 13.04
C ILE A 126 -13.34 19.77 12.62
N VAL A 127 -13.16 20.06 11.33
CA VAL A 127 -13.41 21.37 10.70
C VAL A 127 -14.25 21.12 9.44
N ASP A 128 -15.39 21.79 9.30
CA ASP A 128 -16.29 21.67 8.14
C ASP A 128 -16.66 20.22 7.76
N SER A 129 -16.94 19.42 8.80
CA SER A 129 -17.21 17.97 8.74
C SER A 129 -16.04 17.09 8.28
N VAL A 130 -14.83 17.64 8.22
CA VAL A 130 -13.59 16.94 7.86
C VAL A 130 -12.72 16.74 9.11
N CYS A 131 -12.20 15.54 9.30
CA CYS A 131 -11.19 15.28 10.32
C CYS A 131 -9.85 15.86 9.87
N ILE A 132 -9.26 16.71 10.71
CA ILE A 132 -7.94 17.28 10.46
C ILE A 132 -6.87 16.30 10.95
N GLN A 133 -5.87 16.03 10.11
CA GLN A 133 -4.75 15.17 10.49
C GLN A 133 -3.91 15.87 11.56
N SER A 134 -3.61 15.17 12.64
CA SER A 134 -2.78 15.70 13.73
C SER A 134 -1.28 15.47 13.52
N THR A 135 -0.91 14.64 12.55
CA THR A 135 0.50 14.35 12.21
C THR A 135 0.69 14.35 10.69
N PRO A 136 1.92 14.53 10.18
CA PRO A 136 2.18 14.50 8.73
C PRO A 136 1.81 13.18 8.03
N THR A 137 1.69 12.06 8.77
CA THR A 137 1.46 10.73 8.18
C THR A 137 0.04 10.18 8.38
N THR A 138 -0.87 10.96 8.95
CA THR A 138 -2.23 10.52 9.30
C THR A 138 -3.34 11.02 8.35
N CYS A 139 -3.00 11.53 7.15
CA CYS A 139 -3.98 11.89 6.12
C CYS A 139 -4.98 10.76 5.80
N GLY A 140 -4.50 9.51 5.67
CA GLY A 140 -5.34 8.34 5.45
C GLY A 140 -6.33 8.07 6.60
N PRO A 141 -5.86 7.89 7.84
CA PRO A 141 -6.72 7.80 9.02
C PRO A 141 -7.74 8.92 9.14
N ALA A 142 -7.35 10.17 8.91
CA ALA A 142 -8.24 11.32 8.95
C ALA A 142 -9.33 11.25 7.86
N CYS A 143 -9.00 10.81 6.63
CA CYS A 143 -9.99 10.55 5.58
C CYS A 143 -10.96 9.43 5.96
N LEU A 144 -10.48 8.33 6.54
CA LEU A 144 -11.33 7.23 7.01
C LEU A 144 -12.27 7.69 8.13
N THR A 145 -11.77 8.49 9.06
CA THR A 145 -12.59 9.11 10.12
C THR A 145 -13.65 10.03 9.53
N THR A 146 -13.29 10.84 8.52
CA THR A 146 -14.23 11.72 7.81
C THR A 146 -15.35 10.92 7.14
N ILE A 147 -15.01 9.86 6.41
CA ILE A 147 -16.01 8.98 5.76
C ILE A 147 -16.89 8.28 6.80
N ALA A 148 -16.32 7.65 7.82
CA ALA A 148 -17.09 6.98 8.85
C ALA A 148 -18.10 7.93 9.51
N ARG A 149 -17.67 9.15 9.84
CA ARG A 149 -18.53 10.18 10.45
C ARG A 149 -19.59 10.71 9.48
N PHE A 150 -19.29 10.83 8.19
CA PHE A 150 -20.28 11.16 7.16
C PHE A 150 -21.44 10.15 7.16
N HIS A 151 -21.15 8.86 7.40
CA HIS A 151 -22.16 7.80 7.55
C HIS A 151 -22.73 7.67 8.98
N GLY A 152 -22.53 8.68 9.84
CA GLY A 152 -23.06 8.70 11.21
C GLY A 152 -22.32 7.81 12.21
N LEU A 153 -21.17 7.25 11.84
CA LEU A 153 -20.39 6.36 12.70
C LEU A 153 -19.38 7.16 13.53
N LYS A 154 -19.37 6.93 14.84
CA LYS A 154 -18.45 7.60 15.76
C LYS A 154 -17.09 6.89 15.75
N THR A 155 -16.05 7.62 15.38
CA THR A 155 -14.66 7.17 15.45
C THR A 155 -13.72 8.37 15.60
N THR A 156 -12.45 8.10 15.86
CA THR A 156 -11.38 9.08 16.00
C THR A 156 -10.25 8.80 15.00
N GLU A 157 -9.42 9.81 14.76
CA GLU A 157 -8.20 9.66 13.94
C GLU A 157 -7.29 8.56 14.51
N GLN A 158 -7.09 8.52 15.84
CA GLN A 158 -6.25 7.53 16.51
C GLN A 158 -6.76 6.10 16.33
N GLN A 159 -8.08 5.90 16.39
CA GLN A 159 -8.68 4.57 16.17
C GLN A 159 -8.43 4.09 14.74
N MET A 160 -8.67 4.97 13.75
CA MET A 160 -8.41 4.65 12.34
C MET A 160 -6.91 4.47 12.07
N ALA A 161 -6.04 5.21 12.75
CA ALA A 161 -4.59 5.04 12.66
C ALA A 161 -4.15 3.67 13.17
N HIS A 162 -4.77 3.18 14.26
CA HIS A 162 -4.52 1.85 14.82
C HIS A 162 -4.93 0.74 13.86
N LEU A 163 -6.17 0.81 13.36
CA LEU A 163 -6.72 -0.18 12.40
C LEU A 163 -5.92 -0.20 11.10
N SER A 164 -5.48 0.97 10.62
CA SER A 164 -4.69 1.11 9.38
C SER A 164 -3.20 0.84 9.56
N HIS A 165 -2.75 0.61 10.80
CA HIS A 165 -1.34 0.38 11.13
C HIS A 165 -0.44 1.53 10.64
N THR A 166 -0.90 2.75 10.84
CA THR A 166 -0.22 3.98 10.40
C THR A 166 1.04 4.19 11.24
N THR A 167 2.15 4.55 10.60
CA THR A 167 3.42 4.81 11.31
C THR A 167 3.94 6.20 10.99
N ASN A 168 4.84 6.73 11.83
CA ASN A 168 5.48 8.04 11.63
C ASN A 168 6.35 8.11 10.36
N VAL A 169 6.78 6.97 9.82
CA VAL A 169 7.71 6.92 8.67
C VAL A 169 6.98 6.63 7.37
N TRP A 170 6.03 5.68 7.39
CA TRP A 170 5.44 5.15 6.15
C TRP A 170 3.99 5.56 5.89
N GLY A 171 3.35 6.25 6.85
CA GLY A 171 1.92 6.54 6.78
C GLY A 171 1.08 5.30 6.51
N THR A 172 0.09 5.44 5.65
CA THR A 172 -0.90 4.41 5.34
C THR A 172 -1.10 4.24 3.84
N THR A 173 -1.19 2.99 3.38
CA THR A 173 -1.45 2.63 1.98
C THR A 173 -2.94 2.39 1.74
N SER A 174 -3.38 2.49 0.49
CA SER A 174 -4.77 2.30 0.08
C SER A 174 -5.33 0.93 0.50
N LEU A 175 -4.55 -0.16 0.41
CA LEU A 175 -5.00 -1.47 0.90
C LEU A 175 -5.12 -1.54 2.43
N ARG A 176 -4.21 -0.89 3.18
CA ARG A 176 -4.34 -0.79 4.64
C ARG A 176 -5.56 0.04 5.04
N MET A 177 -5.92 1.06 4.26
CA MET A 177 -7.15 1.84 4.47
C MET A 177 -8.41 1.01 4.22
N LEU A 178 -8.43 0.23 3.13
CA LEU A 178 -9.52 -0.72 2.85
C LEU A 178 -9.70 -1.71 4.01
N LYS A 179 -8.60 -2.34 4.43
CA LYS A 179 -8.60 -3.29 5.56
C LYS A 179 -9.11 -2.62 6.83
N ALA A 180 -8.63 -1.42 7.14
CA ALA A 180 -9.04 -0.69 8.34
C ALA A 180 -10.53 -0.37 8.37
N MET A 181 -11.10 0.09 7.25
CA MET A 181 -12.54 0.37 7.18
C MET A 181 -13.36 -0.92 7.29
N ARG A 182 -12.93 -2.02 6.65
CA ARG A 182 -13.59 -3.32 6.81
C ARG A 182 -13.56 -3.78 8.26
N ASP A 183 -12.40 -3.71 8.91
CA ASP A 183 -12.23 -4.15 10.31
C ASP A 183 -13.01 -3.24 11.27
N PHE A 184 -13.15 -1.96 10.95
CA PHE A 184 -13.99 -1.03 11.69
C PHE A 184 -15.47 -1.39 11.58
N LEU A 185 -15.96 -1.68 10.37
CA LEU A 185 -17.38 -1.88 10.09
C LEU A 185 -17.89 -3.28 10.42
N THR A 186 -17.01 -4.30 10.40
CA THR A 186 -17.38 -5.70 10.67
C THR A 186 -18.07 -5.87 12.04
N PRO A 187 -17.52 -5.36 13.16
CA PRO A 187 -18.20 -5.42 14.47
C PRO A 187 -19.53 -4.65 14.51
N GLN A 188 -19.73 -3.68 13.62
CA GLN A 188 -20.93 -2.84 13.55
C GLN A 188 -22.06 -3.49 12.75
N LYS A 189 -21.84 -4.68 12.16
CA LYS A 189 -22.80 -5.42 11.33
C LYS A 189 -23.37 -4.58 10.17
N ARG A 190 -22.59 -3.62 9.66
CA ARG A 190 -22.94 -2.81 8.49
C ARG A 190 -22.65 -3.59 7.21
N LEU A 191 -23.55 -3.49 6.24
CA LEU A 191 -23.24 -3.98 4.89
C LEU A 191 -22.25 -3.01 4.26
N PHE A 192 -21.13 -3.55 3.81
CA PHE A 192 -20.03 -2.74 3.33
C PHE A 192 -19.35 -3.39 2.14
N SER A 193 -19.09 -2.59 1.11
CA SER A 193 -18.07 -2.89 0.12
C SER A 193 -17.10 -1.73 0.00
N ALA A 194 -15.82 -2.06 -0.13
CA ALA A 194 -14.82 -1.08 -0.51
C ALA A 194 -13.79 -1.69 -1.43
N SER A 195 -13.24 -0.83 -2.27
CA SER A 195 -12.39 -1.26 -3.37
C SER A 195 -11.50 -0.11 -3.83
N VAL A 196 -10.33 -0.47 -4.35
CA VAL A 196 -9.40 0.46 -4.99
C VAL A 196 -9.54 0.29 -6.49
N HIS A 197 -9.67 1.39 -7.22
CA HIS A 197 -9.72 1.40 -8.68
C HIS A 197 -8.91 2.56 -9.24
N TYR A 198 -8.46 2.42 -10.48
CA TYR A 198 -7.93 3.52 -11.28
C TYR A 198 -9.01 3.92 -12.29
N THR A 199 -9.26 5.22 -12.43
CA THR A 199 -10.31 5.70 -13.32
C THR A 199 -9.96 7.07 -13.89
N ASP A 200 -10.60 7.44 -14.99
CA ASP A 200 -10.49 8.77 -15.59
C ASP A 200 -11.54 9.73 -14.99
N TRP A 201 -11.57 10.96 -15.52
CA TRP A 201 -12.52 11.97 -15.05
C TRP A 201 -13.98 11.53 -15.19
N GLU A 202 -14.35 10.90 -16.30
CA GLU A 202 -15.72 10.47 -16.55
C GLU A 202 -16.15 9.35 -15.61
N GLY A 203 -15.26 8.40 -15.35
CA GLY A 203 -15.49 7.35 -14.36
C GLY A 203 -15.55 7.89 -12.93
N LEU A 204 -14.70 8.85 -12.58
CA LEU A 204 -14.76 9.52 -11.26
C LEU A 204 -16.11 10.21 -11.04
N GLN A 205 -16.70 10.82 -12.08
CA GLN A 205 -18.04 11.42 -11.99
C GLN A 205 -19.12 10.39 -11.65
N LYS A 206 -18.99 9.14 -12.12
CA LYS A 206 -19.95 8.04 -11.89
C LYS A 206 -19.77 7.31 -10.56
N ILE A 207 -18.58 7.37 -9.95
CA ILE A 207 -18.30 6.73 -8.64
C ILE A 207 -19.20 7.32 -7.55
N SER A 208 -19.74 6.50 -6.65
CA SER A 208 -20.49 6.97 -5.48
C SER A 208 -19.62 7.79 -4.52
N LYS A 209 -20.17 8.87 -4.00
CA LYS A 209 -19.53 9.74 -3.00
C LYS A 209 -20.14 9.54 -1.60
N PRO A 210 -19.40 9.79 -0.52
CA PRO A 210 -18.00 10.20 -0.50
C PRO A 210 -17.05 9.03 -0.84
N CYS A 211 -15.95 9.35 -1.52
CA CYS A 211 -14.85 8.41 -1.77
C CYS A 211 -13.50 9.07 -1.43
N ILE A 212 -12.42 8.31 -1.38
CA ILE A 212 -11.07 8.87 -1.15
C ILE A 212 -10.33 8.91 -2.48
N VAL A 213 -9.71 10.03 -2.77
CA VAL A 213 -8.87 10.24 -3.95
C VAL A 213 -7.42 10.37 -3.51
N ASN A 214 -6.51 9.71 -4.23
CA ASN A 214 -5.08 9.82 -3.99
C ASN A 214 -4.48 10.91 -4.89
N THR A 215 -3.59 11.72 -4.34
CA THR A 215 -3.05 12.91 -4.99
C THR A 215 -1.56 13.05 -4.74
N GLU A 216 -0.87 13.70 -5.66
CA GLU A 216 0.50 14.16 -5.50
C GLU A 216 0.47 15.59 -4.95
N TYR A 217 0.81 15.74 -3.67
CA TYR A 217 0.86 17.05 -3.01
C TYR A 217 2.12 17.82 -3.40
N SER A 218 3.24 17.11 -3.46
CA SER A 218 4.49 17.59 -4.04
C SER A 218 5.26 16.41 -4.64
N THR A 219 6.37 16.68 -5.32
CA THR A 219 7.24 15.62 -5.86
C THR A 219 7.61 14.63 -4.74
N TYR A 220 7.29 13.35 -4.95
CA TYR A 220 7.48 12.23 -4.02
C TYR A 220 6.65 12.27 -2.71
N VAL A 221 5.72 13.22 -2.55
CA VAL A 221 4.83 13.31 -1.39
C VAL A 221 3.39 13.09 -1.83
N ASN A 222 2.88 11.91 -1.48
CA ASN A 222 1.48 11.56 -1.71
C ASN A 222 0.60 12.13 -0.60
N HIS A 223 -0.63 12.47 -0.95
CA HIS A 223 -1.68 12.90 -0.03
C HIS A 223 -3.01 12.31 -0.44
N VAL A 224 -3.90 12.10 0.52
CA VAL A 224 -5.24 11.57 0.24
C VAL A 224 -6.28 12.53 0.78
N MET A 225 -7.36 12.70 0.04
CA MET A 225 -8.47 13.59 0.38
C MET A 225 -9.81 12.88 0.17
N VAL A 226 -10.85 13.33 0.86
CA VAL A 226 -12.21 12.83 0.66
C VAL A 226 -12.88 13.64 -0.45
N LEU A 227 -13.31 13.00 -1.53
CA LEU A 227 -14.19 13.61 -2.53
C LEU A 227 -15.63 13.52 -2.06
N PHE A 228 -16.22 14.66 -1.70
CA PHE A 228 -17.63 14.74 -1.30
C PHE A 228 -18.58 14.86 -2.49
N ALA A 229 -18.22 15.69 -3.48
CA ALA A 229 -19.09 15.95 -4.62
C ALA A 229 -18.31 16.54 -5.81
N ILE A 230 -18.91 16.45 -6.99
CA ILE A 230 -18.50 17.21 -8.17
C ILE A 230 -19.74 17.98 -8.61
N GLU A 231 -19.75 19.29 -8.38
CA GLU A 231 -20.92 20.17 -8.55
C GLU A 231 -20.52 21.40 -9.34
N ASN A 232 -21.29 21.76 -10.37
CA ASN A 232 -21.09 22.99 -11.15
C ASN A 232 -19.64 23.16 -11.67
N GLY A 233 -18.98 22.05 -12.06
CA GLY A 233 -17.59 22.06 -12.54
C GLY A 233 -16.52 22.23 -11.44
N ARG A 234 -16.93 22.28 -10.16
CA ARG A 234 -16.04 22.33 -9.00
C ARG A 234 -15.98 20.96 -8.32
N VAL A 235 -14.80 20.64 -7.81
CA VAL A 235 -14.52 19.43 -7.03
C VAL A 235 -14.56 19.83 -5.56
N VAL A 236 -15.48 19.24 -4.79
CA VAL A 236 -15.65 19.49 -3.35
C VAL A 236 -14.89 18.43 -2.58
N LEU A 237 -13.81 18.84 -1.91
CA LEU A 237 -12.91 17.94 -1.21
C LEU A 237 -12.93 18.21 0.30
N GLY A 238 -12.72 17.15 1.08
CA GLY A 238 -12.28 17.23 2.46
C GLY A 238 -10.80 16.94 2.51
N ASP A 239 -10.00 17.99 2.64
CA ASP A 239 -8.57 17.91 2.83
C ASP A 239 -8.26 17.75 4.33
N PRO A 240 -7.59 16.66 4.75
CA PRO A 240 -7.15 16.50 6.13
C PRO A 240 -6.25 17.62 6.66
N LEU A 241 -5.67 18.48 5.81
CA LEU A 241 -4.87 19.63 6.22
C LEU A 241 -5.70 20.89 6.45
N GLU A 242 -6.68 21.14 5.59
CA GLU A 242 -7.36 22.45 5.50
C GLU A 242 -8.86 22.40 5.86
N GLY A 243 -9.47 21.21 5.90
CA GLY A 243 -10.91 21.07 6.04
C GLY A 243 -11.60 20.97 4.68
N ARG A 244 -12.76 21.63 4.52
CA ARG A 244 -13.50 21.57 3.26
C ARG A 244 -12.96 22.58 2.25
N ILE A 245 -12.51 22.10 1.08
CA ILE A 245 -11.95 22.93 0.02
C ILE A 245 -12.67 22.72 -1.31
N TYR A 246 -12.57 23.72 -2.19
CA TYR A 246 -13.18 23.72 -3.51
C TYR A 246 -12.12 23.94 -4.58
N LEU A 247 -11.96 22.98 -5.50
CA LEU A 247 -11.00 23.09 -6.60
C LEU A 247 -11.72 23.16 -7.94
N SER A 248 -11.12 23.86 -8.92
CA SER A 248 -11.51 23.68 -10.31
C SER A 248 -11.09 22.29 -10.81
N LYS A 249 -11.83 21.76 -11.80
CA LYS A 249 -11.44 20.51 -12.49
C LYS A 249 -9.96 20.52 -12.89
N ASN A 250 -9.50 21.59 -13.53
CA ASN A 250 -8.12 21.69 -14.02
C ASN A 250 -7.07 21.65 -12.89
N ARG A 251 -7.36 22.24 -11.73
CA ARG A 251 -6.45 22.17 -10.58
C ARG A 251 -6.44 20.76 -9.98
N PHE A 252 -7.60 20.15 -9.80
CA PHE A 252 -7.72 18.78 -9.28
C PHE A 252 -7.05 17.74 -10.20
N MET A 253 -7.28 17.81 -11.51
CA MET A 253 -6.71 16.86 -12.47
C MET A 253 -5.19 16.89 -12.54
N ARG A 254 -4.54 18.01 -12.17
CA ARG A 254 -3.08 18.12 -12.14
C ARG A 254 -2.43 17.41 -10.95
N MET A 255 -3.19 17.14 -9.89
CA MET A 255 -2.68 16.50 -8.67
C MET A 255 -3.23 15.08 -8.48
N TRP A 256 -4.35 14.72 -9.09
CA TRP A 256 -4.98 13.41 -8.90
C TRP A 256 -4.22 12.29 -9.62
N THR A 257 -3.92 11.22 -8.90
CA THR A 257 -3.14 10.07 -9.42
C THR A 257 -4.01 9.03 -10.13
N THR A 258 -5.26 9.35 -10.45
CA THR A 258 -6.31 8.44 -10.99
C THR A 258 -6.78 7.35 -10.02
N GLU A 259 -6.07 7.11 -8.91
CA GLU A 259 -6.45 6.13 -7.90
C GLU A 259 -7.58 6.68 -7.02
N VAL A 260 -8.60 5.84 -6.80
CA VAL A 260 -9.76 6.12 -5.96
C VAL A 260 -10.03 4.93 -5.06
N ILE A 261 -10.35 5.20 -3.79
CA ILE A 261 -10.85 4.23 -2.83
C ILE A 261 -12.33 4.50 -2.61
N THR A 262 -13.17 3.55 -2.99
CA THR A 262 -14.62 3.66 -2.86
C THR A 262 -15.11 2.93 -1.62
N PHE A 263 -16.16 3.46 -1.00
CA PHE A 263 -16.79 2.92 0.19
C PHE A 263 -18.31 2.95 -0.01
N ASN A 264 -18.95 1.79 0.01
CA ASN A 264 -20.41 1.67 -0.01
C ASN A 264 -20.84 1.11 1.34
N ILE A 265 -21.24 1.99 2.25
CA ILE A 265 -21.68 1.66 3.60
C ILE A 265 -23.20 1.84 3.65
N LYS A 266 -23.93 0.74 3.87
CA LYS A 266 -25.38 0.73 4.10
C LYS A 266 -25.67 0.56 5.59
#